data_AF-A0A932PI61-F1
#
_entry.id   AF-A0A932PI61-F1
#
_cell.length_a   1.000
_cell.length_b   1.000
_cell.length_c   1.000
_cell.angle_alpha   90.00
_cell.angle_beta   90.00
_cell.angle_gamma   90.00
#
_symmetry.space_group_name_H-M   'P 1'
#
loop_
_entity.id
_entity.type
_entity.pdbx_description
1 polymer ?
#
loop_
_entity_poly.entity_id
_entity_poly.type
_entity_poly.pdbx_seq_one_letter_code
_entity_poly.pdbx_strand_id
1 'polypeptide(L)'
;MTKRIQSSLFAILAMTMLLAVSAAAQTHTSNQFQGPKANKGTVTHSNRDGKSVLTLSDDFVVPDTPDPHWQLVDSDGNTYLVDKLKKKAFIGDKYQKEIVVPSYVKNVSKVVIYCAWAEANLGEASFSSPVK
;
A
#
# COMPACT_ATOMS: atom_id res chain seq x y z
N MET A 1 31.54 51.19 -47.21
CA MET A 1 30.64 51.63 -46.11
C MET A 1 29.54 50.58 -45.97
N THR A 2 29.50 49.92 -44.81
CA THR A 2 28.50 48.96 -44.27
C THR A 2 28.21 47.62 -44.99
N LYS A 3 28.71 46.57 -44.33
CA LYS A 3 28.55 45.10 -44.47
C LYS A 3 27.16 44.59 -44.02
N ARG A 4 26.70 43.48 -44.62
CA ARG A 4 25.97 42.34 -43.98
C ARG A 4 26.25 41.10 -44.87
N ILE A 5 27.20 40.20 -44.62
CA ILE A 5 27.30 39.16 -43.57
C ILE A 5 25.91 38.51 -43.35
N GLN A 6 25.65 37.24 -43.66
CA GLN A 6 26.38 36.05 -43.22
C GLN A 6 26.03 34.80 -44.03
N SER A 7 27.03 33.98 -44.31
CA SER A 7 26.96 32.69 -44.99
C SER A 7 26.28 31.59 -44.16
N SER A 8 25.74 30.63 -44.91
CA SER A 8 25.19 29.30 -44.58
C SER A 8 25.93 28.49 -43.50
N LEU A 9 25.21 27.68 -42.70
CA LEU A 9 25.63 26.33 -42.29
C LEU A 9 24.50 25.53 -41.59
N PHE A 10 24.14 24.40 -42.19
CA PHE A 10 23.95 23.06 -41.60
C PHE A 10 23.28 22.84 -40.23
N ALA A 11 22.23 22.00 -40.28
CA ALA A 11 22.08 20.74 -39.55
C ALA A 11 21.46 20.73 -38.12
N ILE A 12 20.44 19.86 -38.01
CA ILE A 12 19.96 19.12 -36.83
C ILE A 12 19.17 19.96 -35.81
N LEU A 13 17.84 19.82 -35.88
CA LEU A 13 17.02 19.80 -34.67
C LEU A 13 16.07 18.60 -34.72
N ALA A 14 16.66 17.42 -34.73
CA ALA A 14 16.02 16.25 -34.12
C ALA A 14 16.12 16.40 -32.60
N MET A 15 15.15 15.80 -31.90
CA MET A 15 15.17 15.54 -30.45
C MET A 15 14.67 16.68 -29.55
N THR A 16 13.39 16.63 -29.20
CA THR A 16 12.92 16.67 -27.80
C THR A 16 11.47 16.17 -27.74
N MET A 17 11.26 14.87 -28.03
CA MET A 17 10.12 14.19 -27.41
C MET A 17 10.44 14.12 -25.92
N LEU A 18 9.79 14.96 -25.11
CA LEU A 18 9.76 14.78 -23.67
C LEU A 18 9.15 13.41 -23.39
N LEU A 19 10.00 12.45 -23.03
CA LEU A 19 9.56 11.22 -22.40
C LEU A 19 9.00 11.61 -21.03
N ALA A 20 7.67 11.75 -20.94
CA ALA A 20 6.98 11.69 -19.67
C ALA A 20 7.12 10.24 -19.16
N VAL A 21 8.22 9.94 -18.48
CA VAL A 21 8.33 8.72 -17.68
C VAL A 21 7.38 8.92 -16.52
N SER A 22 6.14 8.45 -16.67
CA SER A 22 5.28 8.19 -15.53
C SER A 22 6.02 7.19 -14.66
N ALA A 23 6.58 7.65 -13.53
CA ALA A 23 7.12 6.78 -12.52
C ALA A 23 5.98 5.83 -12.10
N ALA A 24 6.06 4.57 -12.52
CA ALA A 24 5.15 3.56 -12.02
C ALA A 24 5.31 3.55 -10.49
N ALA A 25 4.26 3.91 -9.76
CA ALA A 25 4.27 3.79 -8.31
C ALA A 25 4.57 2.33 -7.98
N GLN A 26 5.69 2.07 -7.31
CA GLN A 26 6.12 0.71 -6.98
C GLN A 26 5.13 0.12 -5.98
N THR A 27 4.18 -0.66 -6.49
CA THR A 27 3.22 -1.41 -5.69
C THR A 27 3.79 -2.76 -5.35
N HIS A 28 3.54 -3.21 -4.12
CA HIS A 28 3.89 -4.56 -3.69
C HIS A 28 2.63 -5.22 -3.18
N THR A 29 2.41 -6.47 -3.58
CA THR A 29 1.24 -7.23 -3.14
C THR A 29 1.71 -8.39 -2.29
N SER A 30 1.04 -8.62 -1.16
CA SER A 30 1.29 -9.77 -0.31
C SER A 30 0.86 -11.07 -1.01
N ASN A 31 1.18 -12.21 -0.41
CA ASN A 31 0.45 -13.44 -0.68
C ASN A 31 -1.03 -13.30 -0.23
N GLN A 32 -1.85 -14.30 -0.59
CA GLN A 32 -3.23 -14.36 -0.11
C GLN A 32 -3.26 -14.61 1.40
N PHE A 33 -4.21 -13.98 2.09
CA PHE A 33 -4.48 -14.26 3.50
C PHE A 33 -4.67 -15.75 3.75
N GLN A 34 -4.06 -16.24 4.83
CA GLN A 34 -4.21 -17.60 5.35
C GLN A 34 -4.65 -17.53 6.82
N GLY A 35 -5.74 -18.22 7.15
CA GLY A 35 -6.26 -18.20 8.52
C GLY A 35 -7.63 -18.86 8.68
N PRO A 36 -8.12 -19.00 9.92
CA PRO A 36 -9.40 -19.62 10.21
C PRO A 36 -10.61 -18.78 9.79
N LYS A 37 -10.47 -17.45 9.67
CA LYS A 37 -11.58 -16.54 9.39
C LYS A 37 -11.29 -15.51 8.28
N ALA A 38 -10.03 -15.12 8.10
CA ALA A 38 -9.55 -14.34 6.97
C ALA A 38 -8.63 -15.25 6.12
N ASN A 39 -9.10 -15.69 4.96
CA ASN A 39 -8.41 -16.67 4.12
C ASN A 39 -8.53 -16.40 2.61
N LYS A 40 -8.93 -15.18 2.25
CA LYS A 40 -9.10 -14.69 0.88
C LYS A 40 -8.60 -13.26 0.77
N GLY A 41 -8.33 -12.83 -0.44
CA GLY A 41 -7.78 -11.51 -0.73
C GLY A 41 -6.33 -11.33 -0.30
N THR A 42 -5.78 -10.17 -0.62
CA THR A 42 -4.39 -9.76 -0.41
C THR A 42 -4.32 -8.37 0.21
N VAL A 43 -3.10 -7.94 0.54
CA VAL A 43 -2.78 -6.55 0.87
C VAL A 43 -1.88 -5.98 -0.23
N THR A 44 -2.24 -4.82 -0.75
CA THR A 44 -1.36 -4.02 -1.61
C THR A 44 -0.75 -2.88 -0.80
N HIS A 45 0.56 -2.76 -0.87
CA HIS A 45 1.31 -1.61 -0.40
C HIS A 45 1.55 -0.62 -1.55
N SER A 46 1.31 0.67 -1.28
CA SER A 46 1.57 1.77 -2.20
C SER A 46 2.13 2.98 -1.44
N ASN A 47 2.91 3.81 -2.13
CA ASN A 47 3.33 5.11 -1.62
C ASN A 47 2.40 6.19 -2.18
N ARG A 48 1.70 6.91 -1.29
CA ARG A 48 0.80 8.02 -1.62
C ARG A 48 1.15 9.24 -0.80
N ASP A 49 1.48 10.34 -1.46
CA ASP A 49 1.87 11.61 -0.82
C ASP A 49 3.01 11.43 0.20
N GLY A 50 3.99 10.57 -0.12
CA GLY A 50 5.12 10.26 0.76
C GLY A 50 4.77 9.37 1.97
N LYS A 51 3.57 8.78 1.99
CA LYS A 51 3.12 7.88 3.05
C LYS A 51 2.94 6.47 2.51
N SER A 52 3.36 5.50 3.31
CA SER A 52 3.06 4.10 3.10
C SER A 52 1.58 3.83 3.39
N VAL A 53 0.89 3.24 2.41
CA VAL A 53 -0.54 2.91 2.50
C VAL A 53 -0.75 1.43 2.16
N LEU A 54 -1.49 0.74 3.02
CA LEU A 54 -1.91 -0.63 2.86
C LEU A 54 -3.39 -0.70 2.52
N THR A 55 -3.74 -1.46 1.49
CA THR A 55 -5.12 -1.61 1.00
C THR A 55 -5.46 -3.08 0.85
N LEU A 56 -6.58 -3.52 1.43
CA LEU A 56 -7.14 -4.85 1.20
C LEU A 56 -7.75 -4.93 -0.21
N SER A 57 -7.57 -6.06 -0.87
CA SER A 57 -8.19 -6.32 -2.16
C SER A 57 -9.73 -6.39 -2.07
N ASP A 58 -10.39 -6.23 -3.21
CA ASP A 58 -11.86 -6.22 -3.28
C ASP A 58 -12.49 -7.55 -2.86
N ASP A 59 -11.82 -8.66 -3.19
CA ASP A 59 -12.23 -10.03 -2.84
C ASP A 59 -11.94 -10.41 -1.37
N PHE A 60 -11.31 -9.53 -0.60
CA PHE A 60 -11.13 -9.74 0.84
C PHE A 60 -12.49 -9.74 1.55
N VAL A 61 -12.74 -10.83 2.29
CA VAL A 61 -13.94 -11.04 3.11
C VAL A 61 -13.63 -10.64 4.55
N VAL A 62 -14.33 -9.62 5.06
CA VAL A 62 -14.16 -9.18 6.45
C VAL A 62 -14.71 -10.26 7.40
N PRO A 63 -13.91 -10.75 8.36
CA PRO A 63 -14.39 -11.69 9.36
C PRO A 63 -15.55 -11.13 10.19
N ASP A 64 -16.63 -11.89 10.30
CA ASP A 64 -17.72 -11.59 11.24
C ASP A 64 -17.28 -11.92 12.67
N THR A 65 -16.64 -10.93 13.30
CA THR A 65 -16.08 -11.01 14.65
C THR A 65 -16.35 -9.69 15.39
N PRO A 66 -16.40 -9.68 16.73
CA PRO A 66 -16.83 -8.51 17.48
C PRO A 66 -15.85 -7.34 17.43
N ASP A 67 -14.54 -7.59 17.32
CA ASP A 67 -13.54 -6.52 17.29
C ASP A 67 -12.34 -6.85 16.38
N PRO A 68 -12.51 -6.88 15.04
CA PRO A 68 -11.41 -7.10 14.10
C PRO A 68 -10.58 -5.82 13.89
N HIS A 69 -9.27 -5.97 13.87
CA HIS A 69 -8.28 -4.90 13.69
C HIS A 69 -7.24 -5.27 12.65
N TRP A 70 -6.63 -4.23 12.09
CA TRP A 70 -5.34 -4.31 11.46
C TRP A 70 -4.25 -4.47 12.51
N GLN A 71 -3.44 -5.51 12.37
CA GLN A 71 -2.20 -5.68 13.10
C GLN A 71 -1.05 -5.80 12.08
N LEU A 72 0.00 -5.01 12.29
CA LEU A 72 1.18 -5.02 11.44
C LEU A 72 2.31 -5.75 12.16
N VAL A 73 3.12 -6.48 11.41
CA VAL A 73 4.34 -7.12 11.91
C VAL A 73 5.52 -6.64 11.07
N ASP A 74 6.55 -6.10 11.73
CA ASP A 74 7.77 -5.66 11.07
C ASP A 74 8.76 -6.82 10.84
N SER A 75 9.88 -6.54 10.20
CA SER A 75 10.97 -7.48 9.91
C SER A 75 11.60 -8.11 11.16
N ASP A 76 11.49 -7.45 12.30
CA ASP A 76 12.10 -7.88 13.55
C ASP A 76 11.11 -8.69 14.40
N GLY A 77 9.86 -8.84 13.91
CA GLY A 77 8.79 -9.59 14.56
C GLY A 77 7.98 -8.76 15.56
N ASN A 78 8.20 -7.46 15.67
CA ASN A 78 7.38 -6.62 16.54
C ASN A 78 5.98 -6.47 15.95
N THR A 79 4.97 -6.50 16.82
CA THR A 79 3.57 -6.42 16.44
C THR A 79 2.96 -5.07 16.85
N TYR A 80 2.14 -4.52 15.97
CA TYR A 80 1.51 -3.21 16.17
C TYR A 80 0.03 -3.34 15.88
N LEU A 81 -0.83 -3.19 16.89
CA LEU A 81 -2.27 -3.06 16.70
C LEU A 81 -2.57 -1.61 16.26
N VAL A 82 -3.19 -1.43 15.10
CA VAL A 82 -3.24 -0.10 14.44
C VAL A 82 -4.65 0.49 14.40
N ASP A 83 -5.56 -0.10 13.62
CA ASP A 83 -6.89 0.47 13.39
C ASP A 83 -7.96 -0.62 13.33
N LYS A 84 -9.18 -0.28 13.75
CA LYS A 84 -10.32 -1.18 13.65
C LYS A 84 -10.69 -1.38 12.19
N LEU A 85 -10.81 -2.64 11.79
CA LEU A 85 -11.30 -3.01 10.47
C LEU A 85 -12.80 -2.74 10.36
N LYS A 86 -13.55 -2.97 11.44
CA LYS A 86 -14.99 -2.70 11.53
C LYS A 86 -15.26 -1.43 12.34
N LYS A 87 -15.80 -0.40 11.68
CA LYS A 87 -16.16 0.89 12.30
C LYS A 87 -17.67 1.08 12.29
N LYS A 88 -18.18 1.74 13.33
CA LYS A 88 -19.59 2.15 13.38
C LYS A 88 -19.87 3.18 12.28
N ALA A 89 -20.90 2.96 11.49
CA ALA A 89 -21.44 3.95 10.56
C ALA A 89 -22.82 4.43 11.06
N PHE A 90 -23.31 5.52 10.49
CA PHE A 90 -24.65 6.03 10.79
C PHE A 90 -25.76 5.05 10.34
N ILE A 91 -25.52 4.33 9.24
CA ILE A 91 -26.35 3.22 8.76
C ILE A 91 -25.44 2.05 8.39
N GLY A 92 -25.67 0.88 8.98
CA GLY A 92 -24.91 -0.34 8.71
C GLY A 92 -23.47 -0.32 9.24
N ASP A 93 -22.67 -1.26 8.72
CA ASP A 93 -21.25 -1.38 9.04
C ASP A 93 -20.39 -0.66 7.99
N LYS A 94 -19.35 0.05 8.43
CA LYS A 94 -18.30 0.58 7.54
C LYS A 94 -17.00 -0.15 7.80
N TYR A 95 -16.37 -0.64 6.74
CA TYR A 95 -15.10 -1.36 6.83
C TYR A 95 -13.94 -0.48 6.39
N GLN A 96 -12.92 -0.37 7.24
CA GLN A 96 -11.69 0.33 6.92
C GLN A 96 -10.75 -0.61 6.18
N LYS A 97 -10.95 -0.73 4.86
CA LYS A 97 -10.11 -1.59 3.99
C LYS A 97 -8.78 -0.96 3.61
N GLU A 98 -8.48 0.24 4.10
CA GLU A 98 -7.24 0.95 3.82
C GLU A 98 -6.70 1.62 5.08
N ILE A 99 -5.39 1.55 5.31
CA ILE A 99 -4.72 2.27 6.39
C ILE A 99 -3.44 2.93 5.91
N VAL A 100 -3.14 4.08 6.50
CA VAL A 100 -1.79 4.66 6.44
C VAL A 100 -0.94 3.97 7.51
N VAL A 101 0.22 3.47 7.13
CA VAL A 101 1.15 2.86 8.08
C VAL A 101 1.64 3.94 9.04
N PRO A 102 1.49 3.75 10.37
CA PRO A 102 1.97 4.74 11.34
C PRO A 102 3.49 4.92 11.25
N SER A 103 3.98 6.14 11.42
CA SER A 103 5.41 6.48 11.25
C SER A 103 6.35 5.79 12.25
N TYR A 104 5.83 5.24 13.34
CA TYR A 104 6.60 4.44 14.29
C TYR A 104 6.87 3.01 13.79
N VAL A 105 6.09 2.51 12.84
CA VAL A 105 6.29 1.20 12.20
C VAL A 105 7.32 1.37 11.08
N LYS A 106 8.50 0.76 11.23
CA LYS A 106 9.64 1.03 10.34
C LYS A 106 9.56 0.35 8.98
N ASN A 107 8.92 -0.81 8.95
CA ASN A 107 8.59 -1.56 7.75
C ASN A 107 7.45 -2.54 8.08
N VAL A 108 6.86 -3.15 7.05
CA VAL A 108 5.84 -4.18 7.21
C VAL A 108 6.26 -5.42 6.46
N SER A 109 6.46 -6.51 7.19
CA SER A 109 6.72 -7.83 6.60
C SER A 109 5.42 -8.62 6.44
N LYS A 110 4.50 -8.44 7.39
CA LYS A 110 3.24 -9.18 7.44
C LYS A 110 2.11 -8.29 7.96
N VAL A 111 0.91 -8.54 7.44
CA VAL A 111 -0.35 -8.01 7.94
C VAL A 111 -1.17 -9.14 8.53
N VAL A 112 -1.71 -8.91 9.72
CA VAL A 112 -2.58 -9.82 10.44
C VAL A 112 -3.92 -9.13 10.62
N ILE A 113 -5.01 -9.87 10.41
CA ILE A 113 -6.33 -9.47 10.86
C ILE A 113 -6.53 -10.09 12.24
N TYR A 114 -6.53 -9.23 13.26
CA TYR A 114 -6.52 -9.65 14.66
C TYR A 114 -7.85 -9.34 15.33
N CYS A 115 -8.43 -10.28 16.06
CA CYS A 115 -9.57 -10.02 16.91
C CYS A 115 -9.08 -9.58 18.29
N ALA A 116 -9.24 -8.32 18.65
CA ALA A 116 -8.79 -7.82 19.95
C ALA A 116 -9.66 -8.32 21.11
N TRP A 117 -10.93 -8.63 20.87
CA TRP A 117 -11.81 -9.20 21.90
C TRP A 117 -11.47 -10.66 22.24
N ALA A 118 -11.16 -11.48 21.22
CA ALA A 118 -10.80 -12.90 21.40
C ALA A 118 -9.29 -13.12 21.53
N GLU A 119 -8.51 -12.04 21.44
CA GLU A 119 -7.06 -12.05 21.38
C GLU A 119 -6.47 -13.03 20.34
N ALA A 120 -7.11 -13.13 19.17
CA ALA A 120 -6.85 -14.21 18.20
C ALA A 120 -6.46 -13.70 16.81
N ASN A 121 -5.50 -14.38 16.17
CA ASN A 121 -5.19 -14.21 14.75
C ASN A 121 -6.31 -14.82 13.89
N LEU A 122 -6.99 -13.99 13.11
CA LEU A 122 -8.07 -14.40 12.20
C LEU A 122 -7.54 -14.80 10.83
N GLY A 123 -6.39 -14.28 10.44
CA GLY A 123 -5.61 -14.66 9.28
C GLY A 123 -4.52 -13.65 8.97
N GLU A 124 -3.52 -14.09 8.21
CA GLU A 124 -2.32 -13.31 7.93
C GLU A 124 -1.88 -13.40 6.47
N ALA A 125 -1.26 -12.31 6.00
CA ALA A 125 -0.69 -12.18 4.66
C ALA A 125 0.70 -11.54 4.77
N SER A 126 1.68 -12.10 4.08
CA SER A 126 3.10 -11.68 4.09
C SER A 126 3.52 -11.13 2.74
N PHE A 127 4.36 -10.11 2.76
CA PHE A 127 5.06 -9.63 1.57
C PHE A 127 6.28 -10.50 1.28
N SER A 128 6.71 -10.56 0.02
CA SER A 128 7.94 -11.26 -0.36
C SER A 128 9.20 -10.62 0.21
N SER A 129 9.13 -9.33 0.53
CA SER A 129 10.13 -8.56 1.27
C SER A 129 9.44 -7.45 2.09
N PRO A 130 10.06 -6.95 3.18
CA PRO A 130 9.46 -5.89 3.98
C PRO A 130 9.23 -4.60 3.16
N VAL A 131 8.05 -3.99 3.32
CA VAL A 131 7.63 -2.78 2.60
C VAL A 131 7.65 -1.53 3.50
N LYS A 132 7.76 -0.34 2.89
CA LYS A 132 7.87 0.96 3.57
C LYS A 132 7.44 2.14 2.71
#